data_AF-A0A1E7LW81-F1
#
_entry.id   AF-A0A1E7LW81-F1
#
_cell.length_a   1.000
_cell.length_b   1.000
_cell.length_c   1.000
_cell.angle_alpha   90.00
_cell.angle_beta   90.00
_cell.angle_gamma   90.00
#
_symmetry.space_group_name_H-M   'P 1'
#
loop_
_entity.id
_entity.type
_entity.pdbx_description
1 polymer ?
#
loop_
_entity_poly.entity_id
_entity_poly.type
_entity_poly.pdbx_seq_one_letter_code
_entity_poly.pdbx_strand_id
1 'polypeptide(L)'
;LGRVVSGAVNLVDPDAVVLGGIYRSLMPWLSPPADEELTGRVVSGLWSPGSGRLRASSVAGDAARGAAALVVQDVLADPVAYAEP
;
A
#
# COMPACT_ATOMS: atom_id res chain seq x y z
N LEU A 1 13.28 2.91 -7.14
CA LEU A 1 12.05 2.56 -6.39
C LEU A 1 12.16 3.02 -4.94
N GLY A 2 13.10 2.51 -4.13
CA GLY A 2 13.29 2.91 -2.72
C GLY A 2 13.21 4.42 -2.47
N ARG A 3 14.03 5.23 -3.16
CA ARG A 3 13.97 6.71 -3.07
C ARG A 3 12.60 7.34 -3.38
N VAL A 4 11.86 6.82 -4.36
CA VAL A 4 10.53 7.35 -4.73
C VAL A 4 9.51 6.97 -3.67
N VAL A 5 9.59 5.74 -3.15
CA VAL A 5 8.72 5.26 -2.08
C VAL A 5 8.99 6.04 -0.78
N SER A 6 10.24 6.25 -0.40
CA SER A 6 10.59 7.07 0.78
C SER A 6 10.09 8.51 0.65
N GLY A 7 10.09 9.08 -0.56
CA GLY A 7 9.50 10.40 -0.82
C GLY A 7 7.99 10.44 -0.60
N ALA A 8 7.26 9.45 -1.11
CA ALA A 8 5.82 9.34 -0.89
C ALA A 8 5.46 9.07 0.58
N VAL A 9 6.23 8.22 1.27
CA VAL A 9 6.05 7.93 2.70
C VAL A 9 6.25 9.18 3.55
N ASN A 10 7.29 9.98 3.30
CA ASN A 10 7.51 11.22 4.05
C ASN A 10 6.40 12.28 3.82
N LEU A 11 5.69 12.23 2.70
CA LEU A 11 4.61 13.18 2.40
C LEU A 11 3.26 12.74 3.00
N VAL A 12 2.96 11.44 2.92
CA VAL A 12 1.63 10.89 3.24
C VAL A 12 1.60 10.24 4.63
N ASP A 13 2.75 9.85 5.17
CA ASP A 13 2.93 9.07 6.41
C ASP A 13 1.96 7.88 6.55
N PRO A 14 1.92 6.96 5.56
CA PRO A 14 0.97 5.87 5.57
C PRO A 14 1.32 4.78 6.58
N ASP A 15 0.30 4.00 6.97
CA ASP A 15 0.51 2.85 7.85
C ASP A 15 1.25 1.68 7.21
N ALA A 16 1.13 1.54 5.89
CA ALA A 16 1.84 0.55 5.10
C ALA A 16 1.95 0.96 3.63
N VAL A 17 2.96 0.44 2.94
CA VAL A 17 3.12 0.51 1.49
C VAL A 17 2.96 -0.89 0.92
N VAL A 18 2.02 -1.04 -0.02
CA VAL A 18 1.78 -2.31 -0.72
C VAL A 18 2.21 -2.17 -2.19
N LEU A 19 3.11 -3.04 -2.64
CA LEU A 19 3.60 -3.07 -4.01
C LEU A 19 2.90 -4.18 -4.81
N GLY A 20 2.09 -3.78 -5.80
CA GLY A 20 1.39 -4.70 -6.69
C GLY A 20 2.04 -4.90 -8.06
N GLY A 21 1.37 -5.64 -8.92
CA GLY A 21 1.79 -5.88 -10.30
C GLY A 21 3.14 -6.63 -10.40
N ILE A 22 3.99 -6.20 -11.33
CA ILE A 22 5.31 -6.83 -11.57
C ILE A 22 6.21 -6.82 -10.31
N TYR A 23 6.05 -5.82 -9.44
CA TYR A 23 6.87 -5.66 -8.25
C TYR A 23 6.59 -6.74 -7.20
N ARG A 24 5.40 -7.34 -7.24
CA ARG A 24 5.03 -8.46 -6.37
C ARG A 24 6.02 -9.61 -6.50
N SER A 25 6.31 -10.04 -7.73
CA SER A 25 7.24 -11.14 -8.00
C SER A 25 8.68 -10.76 -7.67
N LEU A 26 8.99 -9.46 -7.68
CA LEU A 26 10.33 -8.94 -7.44
C LEU A 26 10.61 -8.63 -5.96
N MET A 27 9.62 -8.74 -5.07
CA MET A 27 9.75 -8.42 -3.65
C MET A 27 10.89 -9.12 -2.91
N PRO A 28 11.25 -10.39 -3.20
CA PRO A 28 12.41 -11.02 -2.57
C PRO A 28 13.73 -10.27 -2.79
N TRP A 29 13.87 -9.57 -3.92
CA TRP A 29 15.06 -8.77 -4.25
C TRP A 29 14.90 -7.29 -3.91
N LEU A 30 13.67 -6.78 -3.91
CA LEU A 30 13.39 -5.37 -3.65
C LEU A 30 13.23 -5.05 -2.17
N SER A 31 12.79 -6.01 -1.34
CA SER A 31 12.50 -5.77 0.07
C SER A 31 13.74 -5.32 0.85
N PRO A 32 14.90 -6.03 0.82
CA PRO A 32 16.07 -5.60 1.58
C PRO A 32 16.57 -4.18 1.25
N PRO A 33 16.82 -3.81 -0.03
CA PRO A 33 17.29 -2.47 -0.35
C PRO A 33 16.22 -1.39 -0.19
N ALA A 34 14.93 -1.73 -0.26
CA ALA A 34 13.86 -0.78 0.03
C ALA A 34 13.73 -0.51 1.54
N ASP A 35 13.93 -1.52 2.37
CA ASP A 35 13.90 -1.40 3.84
C ASP A 35 15.07 -0.54 4.36
N GLU A 36 16.26 -0.67 3.77
CA GLU A 36 17.42 0.20 4.02
C GLU A 36 17.11 1.67 3.68
N GLU A 37 16.52 1.92 2.50
CA GLU A 37 16.16 3.26 2.04
C GLU A 37 14.99 3.89 2.83
N LEU A 38 14.10 3.08 3.38
CA LEU A 38 13.00 3.54 4.25
C LEU A 38 13.53 3.85 5.65
N THR A 39 14.33 2.95 6.23
CA THR A 39 14.94 3.13 7.55
C THR A 39 15.87 4.34 7.57
N GLY A 40 16.66 4.55 6.52
CA GLY A 40 17.64 5.63 6.47
C GLY A 40 17.07 7.02 6.16
N ARG A 41 15.80 7.12 5.70
CA ARG A 41 15.26 8.38 5.14
C ARG A 41 13.87 8.77 5.60
N VAL A 42 13.14 7.90 6.30
CA VAL A 42 11.80 8.25 6.80
C VAL A 42 11.92 8.87 8.19
N VAL A 43 11.34 10.06 8.35
CA VAL A 43 11.52 10.89 9.55
C VAL A 43 10.65 10.42 10.73
N SER A 44 9.54 9.71 10.48
CA SER A 44 8.58 9.33 11.52
C SER A 44 9.08 8.26 12.49
N GLY A 45 10.21 7.59 12.22
CA GLY A 45 10.77 6.54 13.07
C GLY A 45 9.95 5.24 13.13
N LEU A 46 8.77 5.21 12.52
CA LEU A 46 7.86 4.06 12.43
C LEU A 46 8.31 3.02 11.39
N TRP A 47 9.30 3.36 10.57
CA TRP A 47 9.82 2.55 9.46
C TRP A 47 11.15 1.92 9.84
N SER A 48 11.13 1.11 10.90
CA SER A 48 12.29 0.33 11.34
C SER A 48 12.51 -0.91 10.45
N PRO A 49 13.73 -1.45 10.40
CA PRO A 49 14.04 -2.65 9.64
C PRO A 49 13.12 -3.80 10.03
N GLY A 50 12.52 -4.45 9.04
CA GLY A 50 11.63 -5.58 9.29
C GLY A 50 10.31 -5.23 9.98
N SER A 51 9.92 -3.94 10.06
CA SER A 51 8.62 -3.49 10.60
C SER A 51 7.41 -4.15 9.91
N GLY A 52 7.63 -4.72 8.72
CA GLY A 52 6.57 -5.31 7.91
C GLY A 52 5.60 -4.25 7.37
N ARG A 53 5.97 -2.96 7.33
CA ARG A 53 5.13 -1.90 6.75
C ARG A 53 5.26 -1.83 5.23
N LEU A 54 6.32 -2.40 4.64
CA LEU A 54 6.42 -2.65 3.20
C LEU A 54 6.02 -4.09 2.88
N ARG A 55 5.03 -4.28 1.99
CA ARG A 55 4.50 -5.62 1.65
C ARG A 55 4.24 -5.80 0.16
N ALA A 56 4.35 -7.03 -0.30
CA ALA A 56 3.85 -7.43 -1.61
C ALA A 56 2.32 -7.46 -1.61
N SER A 57 1.65 -7.06 -2.70
CA SER A 57 0.22 -7.29 -2.83
C SER A 57 -0.09 -8.80 -2.87
N SER A 58 -1.21 -9.21 -2.30
CA SER A 58 -1.77 -10.55 -2.52
C SER A 58 -2.36 -10.64 -3.95
N VAL A 59 -2.34 -11.85 -4.53
CA VAL A 59 -2.74 -12.07 -5.95
C VAL A 59 -4.20 -11.71 -6.19
N ALA A 60 -5.07 -12.04 -5.24
CA ALA A 60 -6.52 -11.91 -5.40
C ALA A 60 -7.15 -11.07 -4.29
N GLY A 61 -6.68 -11.21 -3.05
CA GLY A 61 -7.34 -10.61 -1.88
C GLY A 61 -7.32 -9.08 -1.89
N ASP A 62 -6.18 -8.46 -2.17
CA ASP A 62 -6.06 -7.00 -2.10
C ASP A 62 -6.67 -6.32 -3.32
N ALA A 63 -6.53 -6.92 -4.50
CA ALA A 63 -7.17 -6.41 -5.72
C ALA A 63 -8.71 -6.52 -5.63
N ALA A 64 -9.24 -7.66 -5.16
CA ALA A 64 -10.68 -7.83 -4.96
C ALA A 64 -11.22 -6.90 -3.86
N ARG A 65 -10.49 -6.72 -2.75
CA ARG A 65 -10.89 -5.76 -1.70
C ARG A 65 -10.84 -4.32 -2.19
N GLY A 66 -9.83 -3.95 -2.99
CA GLY A 66 -9.75 -2.62 -3.60
C GLY A 66 -10.91 -2.35 -4.55
N ALA A 67 -11.24 -3.32 -5.41
CA ALA A 67 -12.39 -3.22 -6.31
C ALA A 67 -13.72 -3.15 -5.54
N ALA A 68 -13.90 -3.97 -4.50
CA ALA A 68 -15.08 -3.91 -3.64
C ALA A 68 -15.18 -2.57 -2.90
N ALA A 69 -14.05 -1.99 -2.45
CA ALA A 69 -14.05 -0.69 -1.78
C ALA A 69 -14.54 0.44 -2.69
N LEU A 70 -14.26 0.41 -3.99
CA LEU A 70 -14.80 1.39 -4.95
C LEU A 70 -16.33 1.30 -5.02
N VAL A 71 -16.88 0.09 -5.15
CA VAL A 71 -18.34 -0.13 -5.16
C VAL A 71 -18.97 0.31 -3.84
N VAL A 72 -18.34 -0.01 -2.70
CA VAL A 72 -18.82 0.43 -1.38
C VAL A 72 -18.79 1.95 -1.26
N GLN A 73 -17.76 2.64 -1.77
CA GLN A 73 -17.71 4.09 -1.77
C GLN A 73 -18.82 4.71 -2.64
N ASP A 74 -19.09 4.14 -3.82
CA ASP A 74 -20.18 4.61 -4.70
C ASP A 74 -21.55 4.45 -4.03
N VAL A 75 -21.80 3.31 -3.38
CA VAL A 75 -23.04 3.07 -2.62
C VAL A 75 -23.17 4.01 -1.42
N LEU A 76 -22.07 4.29 -0.71
CA LEU A 76 -22.08 5.24 0.40
C LEU A 76 -22.28 6.69 -0.06
N ALA A 77 -21.84 7.03 -1.27
CA ALA A 77 -21.98 8.37 -1.85
C ALA A 77 -23.43 8.66 -2.29
N ASP A 78 -24.15 7.65 -2.78
CA ASP A 78 -25.58 7.75 -3.10
C ASP A 78 -26.36 6.47 -2.70
N PRO A 79 -26.72 6.33 -1.42
CA PRO A 79 -27.39 5.11 -0.94
C PRO A 79 -28.79 4.91 -1.53
N VAL A 80 -29.46 5.98 -1.92
CA VAL A 80 -30.85 5.94 -2.40
C VAL A 80 -30.93 5.39 -3.82
N ALA A 81 -29.89 5.59 -4.64
CA ALA A 81 -29.78 5.00 -5.98
C ALA A 81 -29.68 3.46 -5.96
N TYR A 82 -29.34 2.85 -4.83
CA TYR A 82 -29.17 1.40 -4.68
C TYR A 82 -30.19 0.75 -3.73
N ALA A 83 -31.15 1.53 -3.21
CA ALA A 83 -32.25 0.97 -2.44
C ALA A 83 -33.27 0.33 -3.40
N GLU A 84 -33.48 -0.98 -3.28
CA GLU A 84 -34.63 -1.65 -3.91
C GLU A 84 -35.94 -1.06 -3.34
N PRO A 85 -37.00 -0.92 -4.16
CA PRO A 85 -38.24 -0.25 -3.78
C PRO A 85 -39.04 -0.93 -2.66
#